data_AF-A0A3B0Z834-F1
#
_entry.id   AF-A0A3B0Z834-F1
#
_cell.length_a   1.000
_cell.length_b   1.000
_cell.length_c   1.000
_cell.angle_alpha   90.00
_cell.angle_beta   90.00
_cell.angle_gamma   90.00
#
_symmetry.space_group_name_H-M   'P 1'
#
loop_
_entity.id
_entity.type
_entity.pdbx_description
1 polymer ?
#
loop_
_entity_poly.entity_id
_entity_poly.type
_entity_poly.pdbx_seq_one_letter_code
_entity_poly.pdbx_strand_id
1 'polypeptide(L)'
;MPGFWSPREELSEGIDEEAATLGTCFYKDDIAENYFNCAPQDQQLSSTFSGEIMISLQNLTQEISGHNTITVKLTLDEPELWSKEKEDERQWTPVCDTILINTDEQQISLIWRVGIERDRDDDIPAWLYVIDPTIEDE
;
A
#
# COMPACT_ATOMS: atom_id res chain seq x y z
N MET A 1 -7.27 2.42 -6.26
CA MET A 1 -7.04 3.59 -5.38
C MET A 1 -8.18 4.58 -5.57
N PRO A 2 -8.58 5.34 -4.54
CA PRO A 2 -9.64 6.33 -4.65
C PRO A 2 -9.30 7.38 -5.72
N GLY A 3 -10.25 7.68 -6.61
CA GLY A 3 -10.01 8.58 -7.76
C GLY A 3 -9.73 10.04 -7.41
N PHE A 4 -9.86 10.41 -6.12
CA PHE A 4 -9.59 11.75 -5.60
C PHE A 4 -8.18 11.89 -4.97
N TRP A 5 -7.38 10.81 -4.94
CA TRP A 5 -5.97 10.89 -4.59
C TRP A 5 -5.16 11.26 -5.82
N SER A 6 -4.60 12.47 -5.84
CA SER A 6 -3.73 12.91 -6.93
C SER A 6 -2.27 12.56 -6.65
N PRO A 7 -1.48 12.22 -7.68
CA PRO A 7 -0.02 12.17 -7.57
C PRO A 7 0.53 13.49 -7.01
N ARG A 8 1.60 13.40 -6.22
CA ARG A 8 2.32 14.56 -5.67
C ARG A 8 3.24 15.16 -6.72
N GLU A 9 2.69 15.74 -7.78
CA GLU A 9 3.52 16.38 -8.82
C GLU A 9 4.44 17.47 -8.24
N GLU A 10 4.01 18.13 -7.16
CA GLU A 10 4.84 19.09 -6.41
C GLU A 10 6.11 18.49 -5.77
N LEU A 11 6.17 17.18 -5.57
CA LEU A 11 7.32 16.46 -4.99
C LEU A 11 8.18 15.79 -6.07
N SER A 12 7.92 16.06 -7.35
CA SER A 12 8.59 15.44 -8.51
C SER A 12 9.98 16.01 -8.82
N GLU A 13 10.57 16.85 -7.97
CA GLU A 13 11.89 17.45 -8.19
C GLU A 13 13.01 16.41 -8.42
N GLY A 14 12.80 15.16 -8.00
CA GLY A 14 13.67 14.00 -8.24
C GLY A 14 13.43 13.22 -9.54
N ILE A 15 12.62 13.71 -10.48
CA ILE A 15 12.32 13.03 -11.75
C ILE A 15 13.28 13.48 -12.86
N ASP A 16 13.78 12.52 -13.63
CA ASP A 16 14.57 12.74 -14.86
C ASP A 16 13.66 12.60 -16.10
N GLU A 17 13.27 13.74 -16.67
CA GLU A 17 12.39 13.81 -17.84
C GLU A 17 13.00 13.17 -19.11
N GLU A 18 14.33 13.24 -19.26
CA GLU A 18 15.03 12.63 -20.40
C GLU A 18 15.00 11.11 -20.27
N ALA A 19 15.31 10.59 -19.09
CA ALA A 19 15.22 9.16 -18.78
C ALA A 19 13.79 8.63 -18.98
N ALA A 20 12.77 9.39 -18.56
CA ALA A 20 11.36 9.04 -18.74
C ALA A 20 10.98 8.96 -20.23
N THR A 21 11.46 9.91 -21.04
CA THR A 21 11.24 9.93 -22.49
C THR A 21 11.90 8.73 -23.18
N LEU A 22 13.08 8.32 -22.69
CA LEU A 22 13.82 7.16 -23.20
C LEU A 22 13.26 5.82 -22.70
N GLY A 23 12.22 5.82 -21.85
CA GLY A 23 11.66 4.62 -21.26
C GLY A 23 12.58 3.93 -20.24
N THR A 24 13.59 4.66 -19.76
CA THR A 24 14.51 4.20 -18.71
C THR A 24 13.99 4.67 -17.34
N CYS A 25 14.47 4.08 -16.24
CA CYS A 25 13.96 4.50 -14.93
C CYS A 25 14.46 5.92 -14.58
N PHE A 26 13.47 6.76 -14.31
CA PHE A 26 13.52 8.22 -14.24
C PHE A 26 13.51 8.74 -12.79
N TYR A 27 13.60 7.86 -11.81
CA TYR A 27 13.75 8.21 -10.41
C TYR A 27 15.23 8.48 -10.11
N LYS A 28 15.55 9.66 -9.60
CA LYS A 28 16.88 10.00 -9.06
C LYS A 28 17.00 9.48 -7.62
N ASP A 29 18.24 9.43 -7.12
CA ASP A 29 18.53 8.92 -5.77
C ASP A 29 17.94 9.78 -4.63
N ASP A 30 17.50 11.01 -4.93
CA ASP A 30 17.04 12.02 -3.98
C ASP A 30 15.51 12.25 -3.99
N ILE A 31 14.74 11.26 -4.44
CA ILE A 31 13.26 11.29 -4.37
C ILE A 31 12.82 11.49 -2.91
N ALA A 32 11.93 12.45 -2.68
CA ALA A 32 11.35 12.68 -1.36
C ALA A 32 10.65 11.42 -0.83
N GLU A 33 10.87 11.09 0.45
CA GLU A 33 10.34 9.85 1.06
C GLU A 33 8.80 9.73 0.96
N ASN A 34 8.09 10.87 0.95
CA ASN A 34 6.64 10.93 0.85
C ASN A 34 6.12 11.09 -0.60
N TYR A 35 6.99 11.01 -1.61
CA TYR A 35 6.63 11.17 -3.02
C TYR A 35 5.53 10.19 -3.46
N PHE A 36 5.61 8.94 -3.00
CA PHE A 36 4.66 7.88 -3.33
C PHE A 36 3.39 7.89 -2.46
N ASN A 37 3.28 8.81 -1.49
CA ASN A 37 2.10 8.92 -0.63
C ASN A 37 1.08 9.91 -1.22
N CYS A 38 0.11 9.36 -1.93
CA CYS A 38 -0.98 10.12 -2.55
C CYS A 38 -2.14 10.45 -1.59
N ALA A 39 -2.12 10.00 -0.33
CA ALA A 39 -3.17 10.34 0.62
C ALA A 39 -3.08 11.83 1.01
N PRO A 40 -4.21 12.54 1.17
CA PRO A 40 -4.26 13.88 1.75
C PRO A 40 -3.47 13.99 3.06
N GLN A 41 -2.88 15.17 3.33
CA GLN A 41 -1.96 15.34 4.46
C GLN A 41 -2.60 15.02 5.82
N ASP A 42 -3.88 15.34 6.00
CA ASP A 42 -4.69 15.04 7.18
C ASP A 42 -5.04 13.54 7.32
N GLN A 43 -4.78 12.74 6.29
CA GLN A 43 -4.99 11.29 6.25
C GLN A 43 -3.67 10.51 6.28
N GLN A 44 -2.53 11.19 6.38
CA GLN A 44 -1.22 10.55 6.49
C GLN A 44 -0.89 10.26 7.95
N LEU A 45 -0.35 9.07 8.21
CA LEU A 45 0.17 8.66 9.50
C LEU A 45 1.69 8.56 9.44
N SER A 46 2.33 8.77 10.59
CA SER A 46 3.79 8.69 10.72
C SER A 46 4.33 7.26 10.82
N SER A 47 3.45 6.26 10.90
CA SER A 47 3.81 4.86 11.10
C SER A 47 2.90 3.93 10.31
N THR A 48 3.43 2.78 9.94
CA THR A 48 2.66 1.66 9.39
C THR A 48 1.85 0.96 10.48
N PHE A 49 0.94 0.09 10.06
CA PHE A 49 0.08 -0.70 10.91
C PHE A 49 0.65 -2.11 11.09
N SER A 50 0.52 -2.68 12.30
CA SER A 50 0.96 -4.04 12.60
C SER A 50 0.15 -4.63 13.77
N GLY A 51 -0.06 -5.94 13.77
CA GLY A 51 -0.73 -6.66 14.85
C GLY A 51 -2.22 -6.34 15.00
N GLU A 52 -2.67 -6.13 16.23
CA GLU A 52 -4.05 -5.72 16.50
C GLU A 52 -4.17 -4.19 16.51
N ILE A 53 -5.12 -3.66 15.75
CA ILE A 53 -5.43 -2.24 15.73
C ILE A 53 -6.89 -2.00 16.08
N MET A 54 -7.15 -0.82 16.62
CA MET A 54 -8.49 -0.34 16.96
C MET A 54 -8.76 0.95 16.21
N ILE A 55 -9.78 0.95 15.37
CA ILE A 55 -10.22 2.11 14.62
C ILE A 55 -11.48 2.66 15.26
N SER A 56 -11.45 3.93 15.64
CA SER A 56 -12.60 4.66 16.18
C SER A 56 -13.07 5.69 15.17
N LEU A 57 -14.23 5.45 14.56
CA LEU A 57 -14.82 6.30 13.53
C LEU A 57 -15.96 7.12 14.14
N GLN A 58 -15.83 8.44 14.11
CA GLN A 58 -16.80 9.35 14.70
C GLN A 58 -17.58 10.09 13.61
N ASN A 59 -18.89 10.26 13.81
CA ASN A 59 -19.77 11.01 12.91
C ASN A 59 -19.76 10.51 11.46
N LEU A 60 -19.47 9.22 11.27
CA LEU A 60 -19.25 8.63 9.94
C LEU A 60 -20.56 8.17 9.27
N THR A 61 -21.61 7.90 10.06
CA THR A 61 -22.92 7.48 9.56
C THR A 61 -24.03 8.40 10.09
N GLN A 62 -24.99 8.74 9.22
CA GLN A 62 -26.12 9.61 9.57
C GLN A 62 -27.18 8.90 10.44
N GLU A 63 -27.17 7.56 10.49
CA GLU A 63 -28.30 6.77 11.02
C GLU A 63 -28.36 6.66 12.55
N ILE A 64 -27.33 7.04 13.29
CA ILE A 64 -27.25 6.78 14.73
C ILE A 64 -27.33 8.09 15.52
N SER A 65 -28.44 8.26 16.24
CA SER A 65 -28.72 9.44 17.06
C SER A 65 -27.93 9.39 18.38
N GLY A 66 -26.90 10.23 18.49
CA GLY A 66 -26.10 10.44 19.71
C GLY A 66 -24.66 9.96 19.55
N HIS A 67 -23.70 10.84 19.91
CA HIS A 67 -22.23 10.62 19.96
C HIS A 67 -21.75 9.33 19.28
N ASN A 68 -21.81 9.33 17.95
CA ASN A 68 -21.75 8.12 17.16
C ASN A 68 -20.29 7.74 16.90
N THR A 69 -19.73 6.95 17.81
CA THR A 69 -18.40 6.36 17.66
C THR A 69 -18.55 4.88 17.33
N ILE A 70 -18.18 4.51 16.11
CA ILE A 70 -18.06 3.11 15.69
C ILE A 70 -16.63 2.68 15.99
N THR A 71 -16.48 1.67 16.85
CA THR A 71 -15.17 1.10 17.13
C THR A 71 -15.05 -0.25 16.44
N VAL A 72 -14.06 -0.38 15.57
CA VAL A 72 -13.74 -1.63 14.86
C VAL A 72 -12.39 -2.11 15.35
N LYS A 73 -12.35 -3.33 15.88
CA LYS A 73 -11.09 -4.04 16.13
C LYS A 73 -10.72 -4.81 14.88
N LEU A 74 -9.50 -4.60 14.38
CA LEU A 74 -8.96 -5.34 13.25
C LEU A 74 -7.71 -6.10 13.71
N THR A 75 -7.63 -7.35 13.29
CA THR A 75 -6.40 -8.12 13.34
C THR A 75 -5.77 -8.03 11.94
N LEU A 76 -4.53 -7.57 11.89
CA LEU A 76 -3.79 -7.46 10.63
C LEU A 76 -3.06 -8.78 10.39
N ASP A 77 -3.70 -9.66 9.62
CA ASP A 77 -3.07 -10.88 9.15
C ASP A 77 -2.15 -10.54 7.97
N GLU A 78 -0.85 -10.65 8.19
CA GLU A 78 0.16 -10.33 7.17
C GLU A 78 0.09 -11.36 6.02
N PRO A 79 -0.07 -10.91 4.78
CA PRO A 79 -0.11 -11.81 3.64
C PRO A 79 1.28 -12.39 3.40
N GLU A 80 1.33 -13.68 3.11
CA GLU A 80 2.58 -14.34 2.78
C GLU A 80 2.90 -14.12 1.29
N LEU A 81 4.04 -13.47 1.03
CA LEU A 81 4.43 -13.04 -0.31
C LEU A 81 5.75 -13.69 -0.72
N TRP A 82 5.77 -14.32 -1.89
CA TRP A 82 6.96 -15.00 -2.43
C TRP A 82 7.23 -14.56 -3.85
N SER A 83 8.50 -14.41 -4.21
CA SER A 83 8.95 -14.33 -5.60
C SER A 83 9.78 -15.53 -5.99
N LYS A 84 9.66 -15.94 -7.25
CA LYS A 84 10.51 -16.97 -7.85
C LYS A 84 11.20 -16.46 -9.10
N GLU A 85 12.52 -16.51 -9.09
CA GLU A 85 13.41 -16.15 -10.20
C GLU A 85 14.32 -17.34 -10.51
N LYS A 86 14.06 -18.03 -11.64
CA LYS A 86 14.72 -19.31 -11.99
C LYS A 86 14.58 -20.36 -10.87
N GLU A 87 15.68 -20.65 -10.16
CA GLU A 87 15.74 -21.60 -9.04
C GLU A 87 15.76 -20.90 -7.68
N ASP A 88 15.84 -19.56 -7.66
CA ASP A 88 15.84 -18.78 -6.43
C ASP A 88 14.40 -18.43 -6.04
N GLU A 89 14.02 -18.83 -4.83
CA GLU A 89 12.78 -18.41 -4.19
C GLU A 89 13.10 -17.46 -3.03
N ARG A 90 12.37 -16.36 -2.96
CA ARG A 90 12.56 -15.34 -1.94
C ARG A 90 11.22 -14.98 -1.32
N GLN A 91 11.17 -15.05 0.01
CA GLN A 91 10.04 -14.54 0.78
C GLN A 91 10.20 -13.02 0.98
N TRP A 92 9.08 -12.32 0.94
CA TRP A 92 8.96 -10.89 1.16
C TRP A 92 8.12 -10.62 2.40
N THR A 93 8.45 -9.54 3.10
CA THR A 93 7.74 -9.06 4.29
C THR A 93 7.03 -7.76 3.92
N PRO A 94 5.78 -7.82 3.43
CA PRO A 94 5.05 -6.62 3.07
C PRO A 94 4.62 -5.85 4.32
N VAL A 95 4.51 -4.53 4.20
CA VAL A 95 4.04 -3.66 5.28
C VAL A 95 2.62 -3.19 5.00
N CYS A 96 1.74 -3.21 6.01
CA CYS A 96 0.44 -2.57 5.92
C CYS A 96 0.61 -1.08 6.23
N ASP A 97 0.52 -0.24 5.22
CA ASP A 97 0.76 1.20 5.33
C ASP A 97 -0.49 2.04 5.01
N THR A 98 -1.57 1.41 4.55
CA THR A 98 -2.80 2.11 4.19
C THR A 98 -4.02 1.27 4.54
N ILE A 99 -4.97 1.90 5.22
CA ILE A 99 -6.31 1.34 5.48
C ILE A 99 -7.31 2.19 4.71
N LEU A 100 -8.06 1.55 3.83
CA LEU A 100 -9.14 2.19 3.09
C LEU A 100 -10.46 1.86 3.75
N ILE A 101 -11.23 2.89 4.08
CA ILE A 101 -12.56 2.76 4.67
C ILE A 101 -13.58 3.24 3.65
N ASN A 102 -14.37 2.31 3.11
CA ASN A 102 -15.48 2.60 2.22
C ASN A 102 -16.78 2.50 3.02
N THR A 103 -17.38 3.65 3.34
CA THR A 103 -18.61 3.71 4.13
C THR A 103 -19.85 3.31 3.35
N ASP A 104 -19.86 3.55 2.04
CA ASP A 104 -21.00 3.25 1.18
C ASP A 104 -21.13 1.73 0.99
N GLU A 105 -20.01 1.05 0.80
CA GLU A 105 -19.93 -0.41 0.69
C GLU A 105 -19.80 -1.12 2.03
N GLN A 106 -19.70 -0.37 3.13
CA GLN A 106 -19.45 -0.88 4.50
C GLN A 106 -18.24 -1.81 4.57
N GLN A 107 -17.17 -1.44 3.88
CA GLN A 107 -15.97 -2.25 3.72
C GLN A 107 -14.74 -1.53 4.30
N ILE A 108 -13.87 -2.32 4.94
CA ILE A 108 -12.51 -1.89 5.28
C ILE A 108 -11.55 -2.77 4.49
N SER A 109 -10.63 -2.14 3.78
CA SER A 109 -9.62 -2.81 2.98
C SER A 109 -8.23 -2.45 3.48
N LEU A 110 -7.36 -3.45 3.61
CA LEU A 110 -5.97 -3.30 4.02
C LEU A 110 -5.10 -3.34 2.78
N ILE A 111 -4.24 -2.35 2.62
CA ILE A 111 -3.26 -2.31 1.52
C ILE A 111 -1.90 -2.65 2.10
N TRP A 112 -1.28 -3.67 1.51
CA TRP A 112 0.04 -4.17 1.84
C TRP A 112 1.00 -3.86 0.70
N ARG A 113 2.20 -3.35 1.01
CA ARG A 113 3.21 -2.99 0.00
C ARG A 113 4.57 -3.57 0.36
N VAL A 114 5.32 -3.93 -0.68
CA VAL A 114 6.74 -4.26 -0.56
C VAL A 114 7.50 -3.65 -1.74
N GLY A 115 8.72 -3.19 -1.50
CA GLY A 115 9.65 -2.80 -2.55
C GLY A 115 10.41 -4.03 -3.04
N ILE A 116 10.38 -4.27 -4.35
CA ILE A 116 11.16 -5.34 -4.99
C ILE A 116 12.31 -4.68 -5.73
N GLU A 117 13.53 -4.94 -5.27
CA GLU A 117 14.75 -4.53 -5.97
C GLU A 117 14.93 -5.41 -7.21
N ARG A 118 15.07 -4.79 -8.37
CA ARG A 118 15.40 -5.47 -9.62
C ARG A 118 16.47 -4.71 -10.36
N ASP A 119 17.42 -5.45 -10.92
CA ASP A 119 18.36 -4.90 -11.88
C ASP A 119 17.63 -4.60 -13.20
N ARG A 120 17.96 -3.46 -13.81
CA ARG A 120 17.28 -2.96 -15.01
C ARG A 120 17.57 -3.81 -16.24
N ASP A 121 18.74 -4.44 -16.27
CA ASP A 121 19.18 -5.32 -17.36
C ASP A 121 18.70 -6.76 -17.18
N ASP A 122 17.91 -7.03 -16.14
CA ASP A 122 17.44 -8.37 -15.83
C ASP A 122 16.16 -8.72 -16.62
N ASP A 123 16.36 -9.29 -17.80
CA ASP A 123 15.28 -9.83 -18.65
C ASP A 123 14.71 -11.17 -18.12
N ILE A 124 15.15 -11.63 -16.94
CA ILE A 124 14.65 -12.87 -16.36
C ILE A 124 13.20 -12.66 -15.88
N PRO A 125 12.23 -13.48 -16.33
CA PRO A 125 10.89 -13.43 -15.80
C PRO A 125 10.87 -13.87 -14.34
N ALA A 126 10.31 -13.02 -13.46
CA ALA A 126 9.93 -13.39 -12.10
C ALA A 126 8.44 -13.71 -12.04
N TRP A 127 8.11 -14.61 -11.13
CA TRP A 127 6.74 -14.84 -10.68
C TRP A 127 6.57 -14.32 -9.27
N LEU A 128 5.44 -13.67 -9.00
CA LEU A 128 5.05 -13.22 -7.67
C LEU A 128 3.82 -14.01 -7.25
N TYR A 129 3.87 -14.59 -6.05
CA TYR A 129 2.79 -15.38 -5.48
C TYR A 129 2.34 -14.74 -4.17
N VAL A 130 1.04 -14.53 -4.04
CA VAL A 130 0.39 -14.19 -2.78
C VAL A 130 -0.27 -15.46 -2.29
N ILE A 131 0.14 -15.93 -1.11
CA ILE A 131 -0.51 -17.05 -0.45
C ILE A 131 -1.51 -16.45 0.53
N ASP A 132 -2.79 -16.76 0.31
CA ASP A 132 -3.83 -16.39 1.25
C ASP A 132 -3.85 -17.44 2.38
N PRO A 133 -3.54 -17.07 3.63
CA PRO A 133 -3.51 -18.01 4.74
C PRO A 133 -4.90 -18.60 5.07
N THR A 134 -5.97 -18.05 4.50
CA THR A 134 -7.36 -18.49 4.74
C THR A 134 -7.90 -19.46 3.69
N ILE A 135 -7.17 -19.69 2.59
CA ILE A 135 -7.52 -20.71 1.60
C ILE A 135 -6.90 -22.02 2.08
N GLU A 136 -7.69 -22.85 2.76
CA GLU A 136 -7.33 -24.26 2.99
C GLU A 136 -7.21 -24.95 1.62
N ASP A 137 -6.05 -25.57 1.34
CA ASP A 137 -5.88 -26.42 0.16
C ASP A 137 -6.95 -27.53 0.16
N GLU A 138 -7.85 -27.53 -0.83
CA GLU A 138 -8.79 -28.62 -1.12
C GLU A 138 -8.10 -29.85 -1.74
#